data_AF-A0A2G6MMJ0-F1
#
_entry.id   AF-A0A2G6MMJ0-F1
#
_cell.length_a   1.000
_cell.length_b   1.000
_cell.length_c   1.000
_cell.angle_alpha   90.00
_cell.angle_beta   90.00
_cell.angle_gamma   90.00
#
_symmetry.space_group_name_H-M   'P 1'
#
loop_
_entity.id
_entity.type
_entity.pdbx_description
1 polymer ?
#
loop_
_entity_poly.entity_id
_entity_poly.type
_entity_poly.pdbx_seq_one_letter_code
_entity_poly.pdbx_strand_id
1 'polypeptide(L)'
;MAVIQDLYKIYTISMPALNLKPYIILFLGGLIVLPLGPSLNAKTFQGMFLYYIRYEVFFLRHKIAKDTLTMVPAENDNRGENFSAYTLSCLLPGDPMESHDALGKRAKAQVLKTALEQKGLKSIKTEDLTTIVAYEALVELPMDIQITSYDAAKGGYPYTARITLSPLAFPDQWGKLQTQSTLKKLLYEFFQFFQ
;
A
#
# COMPACT_ATOMS: atom_id res chain seq x y z
N MET A 1 18.60 -0.41 -22.29
CA MET A 1 18.29 -1.00 -20.96
C MET A 1 17.44 -0.02 -20.19
N ALA A 2 16.13 0.00 -20.44
CA ALA A 2 15.17 0.94 -19.87
C ALA A 2 13.90 0.17 -19.51
N VAL A 3 13.88 -0.49 -18.34
CA VAL A 3 12.70 -1.24 -17.87
C VAL A 3 12.47 -1.12 -16.34
N ILE A 4 13.35 -0.48 -15.56
CA ILE A 4 13.25 -0.51 -14.08
C ILE A 4 12.62 0.76 -13.46
N GLN A 5 12.32 1.80 -14.25
CA GLN A 5 11.79 3.06 -13.70
C GLN A 5 10.25 3.14 -13.58
N ASP A 6 9.48 2.20 -14.14
CA ASP A 6 8.01 2.33 -14.23
C ASP A 6 7.21 1.71 -13.08
N LEU A 7 7.86 1.09 -12.08
CA LEU A 7 7.15 0.47 -10.94
C LEU A 7 6.93 1.39 -9.73
N TYR A 8 7.41 2.65 -9.77
CA TYR A 8 7.28 3.61 -8.66
C TYR A 8 6.15 4.63 -8.83
N LYS A 9 5.33 4.54 -9.88
CA LYS A 9 4.29 5.53 -10.18
C LYS A 9 2.88 5.03 -9.81
N ILE A 10 2.22 5.84 -8.96
CA ILE A 10 0.76 6.00 -8.76
C ILE A 10 0.19 5.05 -7.68
N TYR A 11 -0.35 5.50 -6.53
CA TYR A 11 -1.35 6.56 -6.34
C TYR A 11 -1.01 7.54 -5.20
N THR A 12 -1.09 8.84 -5.48
CA THR A 12 -1.26 9.88 -4.46
C THR A 12 -2.44 10.73 -4.94
N ILE A 13 -3.62 10.52 -4.35
CA ILE A 13 -4.77 11.39 -4.60
C ILE A 13 -4.58 12.63 -3.71
N SER A 14 -4.50 13.79 -4.36
CA SER A 14 -4.18 15.10 -3.80
C SER A 14 -5.15 15.58 -2.72
N MET A 15 -4.64 16.30 -1.71
CA MET A 15 -5.32 17.39 -0.99
C MET A 15 -4.27 18.39 -0.44
N PRO A 16 -4.69 19.63 -0.12
CA PRO A 16 -4.38 20.87 -0.84
C PRO A 16 -2.99 21.46 -0.55
N ALA A 17 -2.61 22.47 -1.33
CA ALA A 17 -1.35 23.20 -1.22
C ALA A 17 -1.12 23.72 0.21
N LEU A 18 -0.19 23.10 0.94
CA LEU A 18 0.34 23.63 2.18
C LEU A 18 1.27 24.80 1.85
N ASN A 19 0.87 26.01 2.23
CA ASN A 19 1.61 27.24 2.04
C ASN A 19 2.93 27.20 2.82
N LEU A 20 4.02 26.88 2.12
CA LEU A 20 5.35 26.55 2.67
C LEU A 20 6.28 27.77 2.72
N LYS A 21 5.78 28.93 3.17
CA LYS A 21 6.58 30.14 3.43
C LYS A 21 6.41 30.53 4.90
N PRO A 22 7.25 29.99 5.81
CA PRO A 22 8.53 30.64 6.12
C PRO A 22 9.72 29.72 6.48
N TYR A 23 9.64 28.40 6.27
CA TYR A 23 10.71 27.46 6.70
C TYR A 23 11.98 27.44 5.84
N ILE A 24 12.01 28.19 4.73
CA ILE A 24 13.15 28.28 3.80
C ILE A 24 14.36 29.02 4.41
N ILE A 25 14.19 29.77 5.50
CA ILE A 25 15.26 30.63 6.04
C ILE A 25 16.24 29.87 6.96
N LEU A 26 15.86 28.71 7.51
CA LEU A 26 16.75 27.92 8.39
C LEU A 26 17.70 26.98 7.63
N PHE A 27 17.62 26.92 6.30
CA PHE A 27 18.42 26.00 5.47
C PHE A 27 19.72 26.61 4.92
N LEU A 28 19.99 27.90 5.13
CA LEU A 28 21.21 28.56 4.60
C LEU A 28 22.36 28.71 5.61
N GLY A 29 22.20 28.33 6.87
CA GLY A 29 23.14 28.67 7.95
C GLY A 29 23.86 27.52 8.64
N GLY A 30 23.86 26.31 8.09
CA GLY A 30 24.32 25.12 8.83
C GLY A 30 24.93 24.00 8.01
N LEU A 31 25.62 24.32 6.90
CA LEU A 31 26.44 23.34 6.19
C LEU A 31 27.89 23.46 6.71
N ILE A 32 28.16 22.89 7.88
CA ILE A 32 29.54 22.71 8.38
C ILE A 32 29.75 21.22 8.65
N VAL A 33 30.39 20.58 7.68
CA VAL A 33 31.40 19.51 7.78
C VAL A 33 31.15 18.41 8.83
N LEU A 34 30.80 17.21 8.35
CA LEU A 34 31.18 15.95 9.02
C LEU A 34 31.68 14.94 7.98
N PRO A 35 32.74 14.17 8.30
CA PRO A 35 33.57 13.49 7.32
C PRO A 35 33.01 12.12 6.92
N LEU A 36 33.47 11.65 5.76
CA LEU A 36 33.29 10.34 5.15
C LEU A 36 33.05 9.20 6.16
N GLY A 37 31.77 8.84 6.36
CA GLY A 37 31.40 7.54 6.90
C GLY A 37 31.50 6.47 5.80
N PRO A 38 31.81 5.20 6.13
CA PRO A 38 31.93 4.14 5.14
C PRO A 38 30.63 4.02 4.35
N SER A 39 30.77 3.85 3.03
CA SER A 39 29.68 3.63 2.09
C SER A 39 28.69 2.63 2.68
N LEU A 40 27.49 3.11 2.98
CA LEU A 40 26.34 2.26 3.25
C LEU A 40 26.16 1.42 1.99
N ASN A 41 26.69 0.20 2.01
CA ASN A 41 26.36 -0.83 1.04
C ASN A 41 24.86 -1.00 1.12
N ALA A 42 24.14 -0.37 0.19
CA ALA A 42 22.74 -0.62 -0.06
C ALA A 42 22.66 -2.09 -0.49
N LYS A 43 22.47 -2.97 0.50
CA LYS A 43 22.22 -4.38 0.28
C LYS A 43 21.01 -4.44 -0.64
N THR A 44 21.23 -4.83 -1.89
CA THR A 44 20.15 -5.03 -2.86
C THR A 44 19.35 -6.22 -2.37
N PHE A 45 18.34 -5.95 -1.56
CA PHE A 45 17.53 -6.96 -0.91
C PHE A 45 16.47 -7.43 -1.91
N GLN A 46 16.82 -8.45 -2.69
CA GLN A 46 15.85 -9.25 -3.43
C GLN A 46 15.28 -10.29 -2.46
N GLY A 47 14.15 -9.99 -1.84
CA GLY A 47 13.49 -10.89 -0.89
C GLY A 47 12.04 -10.48 -0.71
N MET A 48 11.18 -11.46 -0.45
CA MET A 48 9.75 -11.27 -0.19
C MET A 48 9.53 -10.06 0.71
N PHE A 49 8.74 -9.11 0.21
CA PHE A 49 8.54 -7.84 0.87
C PHE A 49 7.28 -7.93 1.72
N LEU A 50 7.45 -7.67 3.01
CA LEU A 50 6.33 -7.58 3.91
C LEU A 50 5.77 -6.16 3.89
N TYR A 51 4.45 -6.04 3.86
CA TYR A 51 3.75 -4.77 3.89
C TYR A 51 2.65 -4.80 4.93
N TYR A 52 2.53 -3.73 5.69
CA TYR A 52 1.27 -3.44 6.36
C TYR A 52 0.28 -2.86 5.35
N ILE A 53 -0.93 -3.37 5.38
CA ILE A 53 -2.02 -2.91 4.53
C ILE A 53 -3.23 -2.55 5.38
N ARG A 54 -3.90 -1.46 5.00
CA ARG A 54 -5.11 -0.96 5.63
C ARG A 54 -6.14 -0.61 4.56
N TYR A 55 -7.31 -1.21 4.65
CA TYR A 55 -8.44 -0.92 3.79
C TYR A 55 -9.56 -0.26 4.59
N GLU A 56 -9.92 0.96 4.23
CA GLU A 56 -10.94 1.75 4.91
C GLU A 56 -12.14 1.96 4.01
N VAL A 57 -13.33 1.73 4.56
CA VAL A 57 -14.61 2.01 3.90
C VAL A 57 -15.35 3.05 4.71
N PHE A 58 -15.58 4.21 4.10
CA PHE A 58 -16.30 5.33 4.66
C PHE A 58 -17.76 5.23 4.26
N PHE A 59 -18.63 5.14 5.24
CA PHE A 59 -20.07 5.16 5.09
C PHE A 59 -20.62 6.51 5.54
N LEU A 60 -21.43 7.13 4.69
CA LEU A 60 -22.22 8.31 5.04
C LEU A 60 -23.70 7.93 4.92
N ARG A 61 -24.45 8.04 6.03
CA ARG A 61 -25.89 7.66 6.05
C ARG A 61 -26.13 6.25 5.47
N HIS A 62 -25.30 5.28 5.86
CA HIS A 62 -25.37 3.87 5.42
C HIS A 62 -25.03 3.63 3.94
N LYS A 63 -24.53 4.62 3.20
CA LYS A 63 -24.03 4.45 1.82
C LYS A 63 -22.51 4.56 1.81
N ILE A 64 -21.86 3.70 1.02
CA ILE A 64 -20.41 3.83 0.78
C ILE A 64 -20.17 5.16 0.07
N ALA A 65 -19.45 6.06 0.74
CA ALA A 65 -19.08 7.36 0.20
C ALA A 65 -17.69 7.30 -0.45
N LYS A 66 -16.76 6.57 0.16
CA LYS A 66 -15.38 6.43 -0.29
C LYS A 66 -14.79 5.14 0.26
N ASP A 67 -13.86 4.56 -0.48
CA ASP A 67 -12.96 3.55 0.05
C ASP A 67 -11.49 3.96 -0.17
N THR A 68 -10.57 3.42 0.61
CA THR A 68 -9.13 3.71 0.48
C THR A 68 -8.32 2.48 0.89
N LEU A 69 -7.42 2.06 0.01
CA LEU A 69 -6.45 1.00 0.29
C LEU A 69 -5.06 1.64 0.43
N THR A 70 -4.47 1.52 1.62
CA THR A 70 -3.14 2.05 1.93
C THR A 70 -2.18 0.89 2.18
N MET A 71 -0.95 1.01 1.69
CA MET A 71 0.10 0.01 1.83
C MET A 71 1.39 0.69 2.27
N VAL A 72 2.04 0.15 3.30
CA VAL A 72 3.29 0.67 3.87
C VAL A 72 4.26 -0.49 4.08
N PRO A 73 5.53 -0.40 3.66
CA PRO A 73 6.51 -1.46 3.92
C PRO A 73 6.62 -1.78 5.40
N ALA A 74 6.52 -3.07 5.74
CA ALA A 74 6.80 -3.59 7.06
C ALA A 74 8.27 -4.00 7.07
N GLU A 75 9.13 -3.15 7.63
CA GLU A 75 10.52 -3.53 7.91
C GLU A 75 10.58 -4.53 9.10
N ASN A 76 11.66 -4.58 9.87
CA ASN A 76 11.96 -5.63 10.85
C ASN A 76 11.01 -5.74 12.08
N ASP A 77 9.95 -4.95 12.19
CA ASP A 77 8.98 -5.01 13.30
C ASP A 77 7.81 -5.96 12.96
N ASN A 78 8.11 -7.25 12.81
CA ASN A 78 7.08 -8.27 12.59
C ASN A 78 6.22 -8.43 13.83
N ARG A 79 5.06 -7.77 13.83
CA ARG A 79 3.99 -7.91 14.85
C ARG A 79 2.84 -8.81 14.38
N GLY A 80 3.07 -9.58 13.32
CA GLY A 80 2.15 -10.63 12.87
C GLY A 80 2.43 -11.89 13.66
N GLU A 81 1.40 -12.47 14.28
CA GLU A 81 1.56 -13.67 15.10
C GLU A 81 1.69 -14.94 14.26
N ASN A 82 0.93 -15.06 13.16
CA ASN A 82 0.91 -16.25 12.30
C ASN A 82 0.51 -15.92 10.85
N PHE A 83 1.46 -16.05 9.92
CA PHE A 83 1.18 -15.96 8.50
C PHE A 83 0.47 -17.21 8.00
N SER A 84 -0.56 -17.01 7.18
CA SER A 84 -1.32 -18.08 6.57
C SER A 84 -1.58 -17.77 5.10
N ALA A 85 -1.45 -18.79 4.27
CA ALA A 85 -1.74 -18.68 2.84
C ALA A 85 -3.23 -18.95 2.58
N TYR A 86 -3.83 -18.10 1.77
CA TYR A 86 -5.23 -18.16 1.40
C TYR A 86 -5.36 -18.16 -0.12
N THR A 87 -6.28 -18.97 -0.61
CA THR A 87 -6.70 -18.96 -2.01
C THR A 87 -8.03 -18.25 -2.13
N LEU A 88 -8.10 -17.24 -2.99
CA LEU A 88 -9.30 -16.49 -3.31
C LEU A 88 -9.67 -16.78 -4.75
N SER A 89 -10.93 -17.13 -4.98
CA SER A 89 -11.49 -17.27 -6.33
C SER A 89 -12.67 -16.32 -6.45
N CYS A 90 -12.58 -15.39 -7.41
CA CYS A 90 -13.51 -14.28 -7.54
C CYS A 90 -13.66 -13.87 -9.01
N LEU A 91 -14.65 -13.01 -9.26
CA LEU A 91 -14.89 -12.39 -10.56
C LEU A 91 -14.52 -10.91 -10.47
N LEU A 92 -13.68 -10.45 -11.38
CA LEU A 92 -13.39 -9.03 -11.55
C LEU A 92 -14.29 -8.45 -12.66
N PRO A 93 -15.33 -7.67 -12.33
CA PRO A 93 -16.18 -7.06 -13.35
C PRO A 93 -15.35 -6.07 -14.19
N GLY A 94 -15.53 -6.03 -15.50
CA GLY A 94 -14.70 -5.19 -16.37
C GLY A 94 -15.11 -5.25 -17.83
N ASP A 95 -14.45 -4.44 -18.64
CA ASP A 95 -14.68 -4.42 -20.09
C ASP A 95 -13.84 -5.52 -20.77
N PRO A 96 -14.38 -6.26 -21.76
CA PRO A 96 -13.63 -7.20 -22.59
C PRO A 96 -12.36 -6.63 -23.25
N MET A 97 -12.29 -5.31 -23.45
CA MET A 97 -11.17 -4.61 -24.10
C MET A 97 -10.20 -3.95 -23.11
N GLU A 98 -10.33 -4.24 -21.81
CA GLU A 98 -9.43 -3.72 -20.80
C GLU A 98 -7.99 -4.21 -21.02
N SER A 99 -7.00 -3.31 -20.89
CA SER A 99 -5.60 -3.67 -21.08
C SER A 99 -5.11 -4.60 -19.97
N HIS A 100 -4.17 -5.50 -20.30
CA HIS A 100 -3.61 -6.43 -19.32
C HIS A 100 -2.98 -5.74 -18.10
N ASP A 101 -2.34 -4.58 -18.28
CA ASP A 101 -1.76 -3.82 -17.15
C ASP A 101 -2.84 -3.23 -16.24
N ALA A 102 -3.90 -2.64 -16.81
CA ALA A 102 -5.02 -2.11 -16.04
C ALA A 102 -5.74 -3.23 -15.28
N LEU A 103 -5.99 -4.35 -15.95
CA LEU A 103 -6.61 -5.54 -15.37
C LEU A 103 -5.76 -6.11 -14.23
N GLY A 104 -4.44 -6.22 -14.43
CA GLY A 104 -3.50 -6.69 -13.41
C GLY A 104 -3.48 -5.78 -12.18
N LYS A 105 -3.45 -4.46 -12.35
CA LYS A 105 -3.51 -3.49 -11.25
C LYS A 105 -4.81 -3.60 -10.45
N ARG A 106 -5.94 -3.71 -11.14
CA ARG A 106 -7.25 -3.86 -10.50
C ARG A 106 -7.40 -5.19 -9.79
N ALA A 107 -6.94 -6.30 -10.40
CA ALA A 107 -6.94 -7.61 -9.78
C ALA A 107 -6.13 -7.60 -8.47
N LYS A 108 -4.92 -7.02 -8.48
CA LYS A 108 -4.10 -6.86 -7.26
C LYS A 108 -4.85 -6.09 -6.16
N ALA A 109 -5.42 -4.94 -6.50
CA ALA A 109 -6.17 -4.13 -5.52
C ALA A 109 -7.38 -4.90 -4.97
N GLN A 110 -8.12 -5.59 -5.84
CA GLN A 110 -9.30 -6.36 -5.45
C GLN A 110 -8.94 -7.54 -4.54
N VAL A 111 -7.89 -8.29 -4.87
CA VAL A 111 -7.37 -9.39 -4.04
C VAL A 111 -7.06 -8.90 -2.64
N LEU A 112 -6.34 -7.78 -2.52
CA LEU A 112 -5.97 -7.22 -1.21
C LEU A 112 -7.20 -6.77 -0.42
N LYS A 113 -8.16 -6.08 -1.05
CA LYS A 113 -9.42 -5.67 -0.41
C LYS A 113 -10.20 -6.88 0.11
N THR A 114 -10.44 -7.87 -0.75
CA THR A 114 -11.21 -9.07 -0.40
C THR A 114 -10.48 -9.91 0.67
N ALA A 115 -9.16 -10.03 0.60
CA ALA A 115 -8.37 -10.71 1.62
C ALA A 115 -8.49 -10.01 2.99
N LEU A 116 -8.41 -8.69 3.01
CA LEU A 116 -8.57 -7.87 4.21
C LEU A 116 -9.98 -7.95 4.80
N GLU A 117 -11.02 -7.89 3.98
CA GLU A 117 -12.40 -8.03 4.45
C GLU A 117 -12.66 -9.40 5.10
N GLN A 118 -12.04 -10.46 4.58
CA GLN A 118 -12.25 -11.83 5.06
C GLN A 118 -11.36 -12.21 6.25
N LYS A 119 -10.13 -11.71 6.31
CA LYS A 119 -9.09 -12.18 7.25
C LYS A 119 -8.38 -11.06 8.00
N GLY A 120 -8.56 -9.80 7.64
CA GLY A 120 -7.94 -8.67 8.33
C GLY A 120 -8.56 -8.43 9.71
N LEU A 121 -7.80 -7.75 10.57
CA LEU A 121 -8.32 -7.22 11.82
C LEU A 121 -9.30 -6.10 11.48
N LYS A 122 -10.56 -6.26 11.91
CA LYS A 122 -11.62 -5.29 11.66
C LYS A 122 -11.74 -4.31 12.84
N SER A 123 -11.70 -3.02 12.55
CA SER A 123 -12.07 -1.96 13.48
C SER A 123 -13.21 -1.11 12.90
N ILE A 124 -14.09 -0.62 13.78
CA ILE A 124 -15.24 0.20 13.39
C ILE A 124 -15.21 1.45 14.25
N LYS A 125 -15.24 2.61 13.60
CA LYS A 125 -15.39 3.91 14.24
C LYS A 125 -16.65 4.59 13.71
N THR A 126 -17.56 4.97 14.61
CA THR A 126 -18.79 5.68 14.23
C THR A 126 -18.82 7.02 14.94
N GLU A 127 -18.94 8.11 14.19
CA GLU A 127 -19.14 9.47 14.69
C GLU A 127 -20.30 10.10 13.90
N ASP A 128 -21.36 10.50 14.63
CA ASP A 128 -22.61 11.04 14.09
C ASP A 128 -23.25 10.18 12.98
N LEU A 129 -23.15 10.64 11.73
CA LEU A 129 -23.71 10.00 10.53
C LEU A 129 -22.63 9.30 9.67
N THR A 130 -21.40 9.27 10.18
CA THR A 130 -20.23 8.73 9.48
C THR A 130 -19.76 7.46 10.20
N THR A 131 -19.67 6.36 9.46
CA THR A 131 -19.05 5.13 9.95
C THR A 131 -17.84 4.83 9.11
N ILE A 132 -16.71 4.57 9.75
CA ILE A 132 -15.48 4.10 9.10
C ILE A 132 -15.27 2.66 9.54
N VAL A 133 -15.20 1.75 8.57
CA VAL A 133 -14.80 0.36 8.80
C VAL A 133 -13.40 0.20 8.23
N ALA A 134 -12.43 -0.13 9.09
CA ALA A 134 -11.06 -0.38 8.67
C ALA A 134 -10.71 -1.87 8.85
N TYR A 135 -10.01 -2.41 7.87
CA TYR A 135 -9.48 -3.77 7.85
C TYR A 135 -7.97 -3.71 7.72
N GLU A 136 -7.25 -4.37 8.62
CA GLU A 136 -5.80 -4.24 8.73
C GLU A 136 -5.10 -5.60 8.77
N ALA A 137 -4.01 -5.74 8.03
CA ALA A 137 -3.18 -6.95 8.04
C ALA A 137 -1.73 -6.65 7.61
N LEU A 138 -0.87 -7.63 7.85
CA LEU A 138 0.43 -7.78 7.19
C LEU A 138 0.27 -8.71 5.99
N VAL A 139 0.86 -8.36 4.85
CA VAL A 139 0.84 -9.17 3.62
C VAL A 139 2.25 -9.35 3.08
N GLU A 140 2.52 -10.55 2.60
CA GLU A 140 3.74 -10.91 1.89
C GLU A 140 3.53 -10.74 0.38
N LEU A 141 4.46 -10.03 -0.27
CA LEU A 141 4.47 -9.79 -1.71
C LEU A 141 5.77 -10.31 -2.36
N PRO A 142 5.72 -10.72 -3.64
CA PRO A 142 4.57 -10.69 -4.54
C PRO A 142 3.53 -11.81 -4.26
N MET A 143 2.26 -11.51 -4.53
CA MET A 143 1.18 -12.51 -4.54
C MET A 143 1.03 -13.16 -5.92
N ASP A 144 0.57 -14.41 -5.95
CA ASP A 144 0.28 -15.13 -7.19
C ASP A 144 -1.17 -14.83 -7.60
N ILE A 145 -1.37 -14.35 -8.84
CA ILE A 145 -2.68 -14.02 -9.39
C ILE A 145 -2.77 -14.58 -10.80
N GLN A 146 -3.74 -15.46 -11.01
CA GLN A 146 -4.07 -16.07 -12.29
C GLN A 146 -5.42 -15.53 -12.75
N ILE A 147 -5.39 -14.71 -13.81
CA ILE A 147 -6.60 -14.12 -14.42
C ILE A 147 -6.92 -14.93 -15.68
N THR A 148 -8.15 -15.41 -15.78
CA THR A 148 -8.61 -16.15 -16.97
C THR A 148 -9.24 -15.21 -17.99
N SER A 149 -9.58 -15.73 -19.17
CA SER A 149 -10.30 -14.99 -20.21
C SER A 149 -11.65 -14.43 -19.71
N TYR A 150 -12.09 -13.35 -20.35
CA TYR A 150 -13.39 -12.73 -20.07
C TYR A 150 -14.54 -13.74 -20.21
N ASP A 151 -15.37 -13.82 -19.18
CA ASP A 151 -16.59 -14.62 -19.14
C ASP A 151 -17.79 -13.71 -19.43
N ALA A 152 -18.30 -13.77 -20.65
CA ALA A 152 -19.44 -12.94 -21.09
C ALA A 152 -20.74 -13.30 -20.37
N ALA A 153 -20.90 -14.53 -19.88
CA ALA A 153 -22.09 -14.92 -19.13
C ALA A 153 -22.09 -14.30 -17.72
N LYS A 154 -20.90 -14.06 -17.15
CA LYS A 154 -20.74 -13.46 -15.82
C LYS A 154 -20.41 -11.97 -15.85
N GLY A 155 -20.06 -11.42 -17.01
CA GLY A 155 -19.75 -9.99 -17.17
C GLY A 155 -18.42 -9.57 -16.54
N GLY A 156 -17.39 -10.43 -16.60
CA GLY A 156 -16.10 -10.11 -15.99
C GLY A 156 -15.01 -11.15 -16.23
N TYR A 157 -13.86 -10.91 -15.62
CA TYR A 157 -12.69 -11.79 -15.66
C TYR A 157 -12.63 -12.62 -14.38
N PRO A 158 -12.83 -13.94 -14.47
CA PRO A 158 -12.55 -14.81 -13.33
C PRO A 158 -11.07 -14.75 -12.99
N TYR A 159 -10.75 -14.77 -11.70
CA TYR A 159 -9.38 -14.85 -11.24
C TYR A 159 -9.28 -15.75 -10.02
N THR A 160 -8.12 -16.38 -9.88
CA THR A 160 -7.70 -17.09 -8.67
C THR A 160 -6.41 -16.46 -8.17
N ALA A 161 -6.35 -16.13 -6.88
CA ALA A 161 -5.19 -15.53 -6.26
C ALA A 161 -4.77 -16.31 -5.02
N ARG A 162 -3.45 -16.45 -4.82
CA ARG A 162 -2.86 -16.97 -3.59
C ARG A 162 -2.12 -15.85 -2.89
N ILE A 163 -2.54 -15.58 -1.66
CA ILE A 163 -2.00 -14.49 -0.83
C ILE A 163 -1.62 -15.02 0.55
N THR A 164 -0.46 -14.63 1.04
CA THR A 164 -0.03 -14.91 2.42
C THR A 164 -0.24 -13.64 3.25
N LEU A 165 -1.03 -13.76 4.33
CA LEU A 165 -1.33 -12.63 5.21
C LEU A 165 -1.37 -13.05 6.67
N SER A 166 -1.14 -12.09 7.56
CA SER A 166 -1.35 -12.20 9.00
C SER A 166 -2.22 -11.03 9.46
N PRO A 167 -3.32 -11.27 10.20
CA PRO A 167 -4.00 -10.18 10.90
C PRO A 167 -3.01 -9.43 11.81
N LEU A 168 -3.22 -8.12 11.97
CA LEU A 168 -2.42 -7.29 12.87
C LEU A 168 -2.81 -7.56 14.33
N ALA A 169 -1.82 -7.64 15.22
CA ALA A 169 -2.07 -7.76 16.66
C ALA A 169 -2.42 -6.43 17.34
N PHE A 170 -1.95 -5.29 16.81
CA PHE A 170 -2.15 -3.96 17.41
C PHE A 170 -2.40 -2.85 16.36
N PRO A 171 -3.62 -2.29 16.28
CA PRO A 171 -4.01 -1.30 15.25
C PRO A 171 -3.48 0.14 15.49
N ASP A 172 -3.04 0.48 16.71
CA ASP A 172 -2.90 1.88 17.16
C ASP A 172 -1.65 2.63 16.64
N GLN A 173 -0.75 2.02 15.86
CA GLN A 173 0.53 2.63 15.46
C GLN A 173 0.60 3.09 14.00
N TRP A 174 -0.52 3.08 13.27
CA TRP A 174 -0.56 3.43 11.85
C TRP A 174 0.04 4.80 11.53
N GLY A 175 -0.32 5.83 12.31
CA GLY A 175 0.20 7.18 12.13
C GLY A 175 1.72 7.25 12.22
N LYS A 176 2.31 6.52 13.18
CA LYS A 176 3.77 6.44 13.35
C LYS A 176 4.44 5.79 12.12
N LEU A 177 3.89 4.69 11.62
CA LEU A 177 4.43 3.98 10.46
C LEU A 177 4.37 4.84 9.18
N GLN A 178 3.27 5.56 8.98
CA GLN A 178 3.12 6.46 7.83
C GLN A 178 4.13 7.61 7.88
N THR A 179 4.31 8.26 9.04
CA THR A 179 5.30 9.34 9.20
C THR A 179 6.72 8.83 8.98
N GLN A 180 7.07 7.66 9.55
CA GLN A 180 8.40 7.06 9.37
C GLN A 180 8.68 6.74 7.89
N SER A 181 7.71 6.14 7.19
CA SER A 181 7.85 5.84 5.76
C SER A 181 7.99 7.12 4.91
N THR A 182 7.25 8.17 5.25
CA THR A 182 7.28 9.43 4.50
C THR A 182 8.63 10.14 4.68
N LEU A 183 9.11 10.22 5.92
CA LEU A 183 10.41 10.83 6.23
C LEU A 183 11.57 10.10 5.55
N LYS A 184 11.54 8.76 5.57
CA LYS A 184 12.56 7.94 4.90
C LYS A 184 12.54 8.12 3.39
N LYS A 185 11.37 8.21 2.76
CA LYS A 185 11.27 8.48 1.31
C LYS A 185 11.90 9.82 0.95
N LEU A 186 11.60 10.87 1.73
CA LEU A 186 12.21 12.18 1.55
C LEU A 186 13.73 12.14 1.71
N LEU A 187 14.25 11.42 2.70
CA LEU A 187 15.69 11.24 2.89
C LEU A 187 16.33 10.48 1.71
N TYR A 188 15.71 9.39 1.25
CA TYR A 188 16.21 8.63 0.11
C TYR A 188 16.25 9.48 -1.16
N GLU A 189 15.18 10.23 -1.45
CA GLU A 189 15.12 11.17 -2.57
C GLU A 189 16.17 12.29 -2.45
N PHE A 190 16.39 12.81 -1.24
CA PHE A 190 17.44 13.80 -0.97
C PHE A 190 18.84 13.23 -1.25
N PHE A 191 19.15 12.02 -0.78
CA PHE A 191 20.46 11.40 -1.03
C PHE A 191 20.67 11.02 -2.51
N GLN A 192 19.62 10.56 -3.19
CA GLN A 192 19.66 10.31 -4.64
C GLN A 192 19.93 11.58 -5.45
N PHE A 193 19.53 12.76 -4.96
CA PHE A 193 19.80 14.03 -5.64
C PHE A 193 21.29 14.42 -5.65
N PHE A 194 22.10 13.92 -4.69
CA PHE A 194 23.54 14.19 -4.62
C PHE A 194 24.40 13.08 -5.26
N GLN A 195 23.78 12.08 -5.90
CA GLN A 195 24.43 11.01 -6.64
C GLN A 195 24.40 11.29 -8.14
#